data_AF-A0A1W1CNI4-F1
#
_entry.id   AF-A0A1W1CNI4-F1
#
_cell.length_a   1.000
_cell.length_b   1.000
_cell.length_c   1.000
_cell.angle_alpha   90.00
_cell.angle_beta   90.00
_cell.angle_gamma   90.00
#
_symmetry.space_group_name_H-M   'P 1'
#
loop_
_entity.id
_entity.type
_entity.pdbx_description
1 polymer ?
#
loop_
_entity_poly.entity_id
_entity_poly.type
_entity_poly.pdbx_seq_one_letter_code
_entity_poly.pdbx_strand_id
1 'polypeptide(L)'
;MFDELLELNGIGKSKSQKIINYREINGCFKSINDLANIDGISEKIIANNKTNLSLGICKTADLKNTSSLIDVLLDPINIIFVIIIFILGFIDHKTGKDLKSQIVSVGVLGTFVGIFIGLQAFNPEDITNSVNDILVGLKTAFFTSIVGISVSTILSVKETLRSKIENE
;
A
#
# COMPACT_ATOMS: atom_id res chain seq x y z
N MET A 1 -8.56 -7.37 20.15
CA MET A 1 -7.18 -7.73 20.56
C MET A 1 -6.82 -7.26 21.97
N PHE A 2 -6.83 -5.96 22.31
CA PHE A 2 -6.44 -5.53 23.67
C PHE A 2 -7.38 -6.11 24.75
N ASP A 3 -8.70 -6.06 24.51
CA ASP A 3 -9.69 -6.56 25.47
C ASP A 3 -9.62 -8.08 25.66
N GLU A 4 -9.37 -8.84 24.58
CA GLU A 4 -9.15 -10.30 24.64
C GLU A 4 -7.95 -10.67 25.53
N LEU A 5 -6.89 -9.84 25.55
CA LEU A 5 -5.73 -10.09 26.42
C LEU A 5 -6.05 -9.90 27.91
N LEU A 6 -7.08 -9.12 28.24
CA LEU A 6 -7.50 -8.89 29.63
C LEU A 6 -8.25 -10.09 30.22
N GLU A 7 -8.75 -11.00 29.37
CA GLU A 7 -9.41 -12.24 29.81
C GLU A 7 -8.40 -13.31 30.25
N LEU A 8 -7.11 -13.12 29.97
CA LEU A 8 -6.07 -14.07 30.31
C LEU A 8 -5.66 -13.96 31.79
N ASN A 9 -5.59 -15.10 32.46
CA ASN A 9 -5.28 -15.19 33.88
C ASN A 9 -3.87 -14.64 34.16
N GLY A 10 -3.78 -13.58 34.98
CA GLY A 10 -2.52 -12.95 35.36
C GLY A 10 -1.98 -11.93 34.34
N ILE A 11 -2.78 -11.59 33.32
CA ILE A 11 -2.49 -10.55 32.32
C ILE A 11 -3.51 -9.41 32.48
N GLY A 12 -3.05 -8.28 33.01
CA GLY A 12 -3.83 -7.04 33.10
C GLY A 12 -3.31 -5.97 32.16
N LYS A 13 -3.93 -4.78 32.18
CA LYS A 13 -3.65 -3.65 31.25
C LYS A 13 -2.17 -3.40 30.95
N SER A 14 -1.33 -3.36 31.99
CA SER A 14 0.12 -3.12 31.84
C SER A 14 0.82 -4.22 31.04
N LYS A 15 0.51 -5.50 31.30
CA LYS A 15 1.10 -6.63 30.57
C LYS A 15 0.52 -6.75 29.17
N SER A 16 -0.78 -6.52 29.00
CA SER A 16 -1.43 -6.47 27.67
C SER A 16 -0.76 -5.44 26.77
N GLN A 17 -0.47 -4.24 27.29
CA GLN A 17 0.22 -3.22 26.52
C GLN A 17 1.63 -3.66 26.12
N LYS A 18 2.38 -4.30 27.02
CA LYS A 18 3.70 -4.82 26.70
C LYS A 18 3.66 -5.90 25.61
N ILE A 19 2.62 -6.73 25.57
CA ILE A 19 2.43 -7.74 24.51
C ILE A 19 2.21 -7.07 23.15
N ILE A 20 1.37 -6.03 23.11
CA ILE A 20 1.13 -5.26 21.87
C ILE A 20 2.42 -4.58 21.40
N ASN A 21 3.10 -3.85 22.29
CA ASN A 21 4.35 -3.17 21.95
C ASN A 21 5.44 -4.15 21.49
N TYR A 22 5.55 -5.31 22.15
CA TYR A 22 6.48 -6.35 21.71
C TYR A 22 6.17 -6.82 20.29
N ARG A 23 4.89 -7.00 19.95
CA ARG A 23 4.45 -7.41 18.61
C ARG A 23 4.66 -6.32 17.56
N GLU A 24 4.51 -5.05 17.91
CA GLU A 24 4.79 -3.92 17.01
C GLU A 24 6.26 -3.85 16.62
N ILE A 25 7.18 -4.15 17.54
CA ILE A 25 8.63 -4.05 17.32
C ILE A 25 9.20 -5.34 16.71
N ASN A 26 8.81 -6.50 17.24
CA ASN A 26 9.42 -7.79 16.91
C ASN A 26 8.59 -8.62 15.93
N GLY A 27 7.39 -8.16 15.58
CA GLY A 27 6.46 -8.90 14.74
C GLY A 27 5.84 -10.10 15.48
N CYS A 28 5.55 -11.16 14.73
CA CYS A 28 4.87 -12.32 15.28
C CYS A 28 5.76 -13.16 16.20
N PHE A 29 5.12 -13.78 17.19
CA PHE A 29 5.71 -14.84 17.98
C PHE A 29 5.89 -16.11 17.13
N LYS A 30 7.07 -16.73 17.21
CA LYS A 30 7.39 -18.01 16.56
C LYS A 30 6.84 -19.18 17.37
N SER A 31 6.78 -19.02 18.69
CA SER A 31 6.24 -20.01 19.62
C SER A 31 5.41 -19.34 20.73
N ILE A 32 4.53 -20.09 21.38
CA ILE A 32 3.77 -19.60 22.54
C ILE A 32 4.73 -19.17 23.68
N ASN A 33 5.88 -19.86 23.80
CA ASN A 33 6.87 -19.58 24.83
C ASN A 33 7.58 -18.24 24.63
N ASP A 34 7.54 -17.66 23.43
CA ASP A 34 8.16 -16.37 23.14
C ASP A 34 7.50 -15.22 23.93
N LEU A 35 6.30 -15.44 24.49
CA LEU A 35 5.68 -14.52 25.44
C LEU A 35 6.53 -14.29 26.70
N ALA A 36 7.42 -15.23 27.05
CA ALA A 36 8.33 -15.09 28.19
C ALA A 36 9.42 -14.03 27.97
N ASN A 37 9.63 -13.57 26.72
CA ASN A 37 10.55 -12.47 26.42
C ASN A 37 9.99 -11.10 26.84
N ILE A 38 8.73 -11.04 27.27
CA ILE A 38 8.05 -9.82 27.66
C ILE A 38 8.16 -9.67 29.18
N ASP A 39 8.73 -8.54 29.61
CA ASP A 39 8.92 -8.22 31.03
C ASP A 39 7.60 -8.28 31.83
N GLY A 40 7.56 -9.15 32.84
CA GLY A 40 6.39 -9.42 33.69
C GLY A 40 5.50 -10.58 33.25
N ILE A 41 5.86 -11.29 32.17
CA ILE A 41 5.22 -12.55 31.74
C ILE A 41 6.16 -13.71 32.03
N SER A 42 5.76 -14.59 32.96
CA SER A 42 6.53 -15.78 33.32
C SER A 42 5.94 -17.04 32.69
N GLU A 43 6.74 -18.11 32.64
CA GLU A 43 6.29 -19.42 32.17
C GLU A 43 5.05 -19.92 32.91
N LYS A 44 4.89 -19.58 34.19
CA LYS A 44 3.69 -19.90 34.98
C LYS A 44 2.43 -19.26 34.41
N ILE A 45 2.51 -18.00 33.96
CA ILE A 45 1.39 -17.29 33.34
C ILE A 45 1.06 -17.92 31.98
N ILE A 46 2.08 -18.30 31.21
CA ILE A 46 1.89 -18.99 29.93
C ILE A 46 1.22 -20.35 30.13
N ALA A 47 1.69 -21.13 31.11
CA ALA A 47 1.13 -22.44 31.44
C ALA A 47 -0.35 -22.35 31.85
N ASN A 48 -0.70 -21.36 32.69
CA ASN A 48 -2.08 -21.14 33.15
C ASN A 48 -3.05 -20.76 32.02
N ASN A 49 -2.54 -20.21 30.92
CA ASN A 49 -3.35 -19.78 29.79
C ASN A 49 -3.16 -20.65 28.54
N LYS A 50 -2.40 -21.75 28.63
CA LYS A 50 -1.98 -22.54 27.47
C LYS A 50 -3.14 -23.06 26.62
N THR A 51 -4.30 -23.33 27.22
CA THR A 51 -5.51 -23.77 26.52
C THR A 51 -6.19 -22.66 25.73
N ASN A 52 -5.96 -21.40 26.10
CA ASN A 52 -6.55 -20.21 25.49
C ASN A 52 -5.56 -19.51 24.53
N LEU A 53 -4.35 -20.05 24.40
CA LEU A 53 -3.30 -19.52 23.54
C LEU A 53 -3.13 -20.43 22.32
N SER A 54 -3.28 -19.86 21.14
CA SER A 54 -2.99 -20.53 19.87
C SER A 54 -2.08 -19.67 19.01
N LEU A 55 -1.17 -20.30 18.28
CA LEU A 55 -0.43 -19.62 17.22
C LEU A 55 -1.34 -19.46 16.01
N GLY A 56 -1.77 -18.23 15.76
CA GLY A 56 -2.43 -17.89 14.51
C GLY A 56 -1.44 -17.92 13.33
N ILE A 57 -1.98 -17.91 12.12
CA ILE A 57 -1.17 -17.68 10.92
C ILE A 57 -0.56 -16.29 11.05
N CYS A 58 0.76 -16.23 11.23
CA CYS A 58 1.47 -14.98 11.11
C CYS A 58 1.45 -14.59 9.64
N LYS A 59 0.61 -13.60 9.30
CA LYS A 59 0.94 -12.75 8.16
C LYS A 59 2.19 -12.00 8.57
N THR A 60 3.36 -12.55 8.22
CA THR A 60 4.58 -11.76 8.20
C THR A 60 4.19 -10.49 7.47
N ALA A 61 4.29 -9.33 8.15
CA ALA A 61 4.27 -8.07 7.43
C ALA A 61 5.33 -8.23 6.36
N ASP A 62 4.84 -8.36 5.14
CA ASP A 62 5.60 -8.77 3.99
C ASP A 62 6.81 -7.83 3.92
N LEU A 63 8.02 -8.40 3.90
CA LEU A 63 9.21 -7.76 3.32
C LEU A 63 8.99 -7.67 1.79
N LYS A 64 7.88 -7.05 1.42
CA LYS A 64 7.34 -6.86 0.09
C LYS A 64 6.73 -5.46 0.04
N ASN A 65 7.47 -4.48 0.57
CA ASN A 65 7.26 -3.08 0.21
C ASN A 65 7.56 -2.81 -1.29
N THR A 66 7.87 -3.85 -2.07
CA THR A 66 7.93 -3.85 -3.53
C THR A 66 6.65 -4.40 -4.18
N SER A 67 5.85 -5.25 -3.50
CA SER A 67 4.61 -5.74 -4.12
C SER A 67 3.53 -4.69 -4.15
N SER A 68 3.38 -3.80 -3.16
CA SER A 68 2.26 -2.84 -3.23
C SER A 68 2.32 -1.90 -4.45
N LEU A 69 3.50 -1.59 -4.98
CA LEU A 69 3.65 -0.80 -6.20
C LEU A 69 3.52 -1.67 -7.46
N ILE A 70 4.08 -2.89 -7.45
CA ILE A 70 3.96 -3.83 -8.57
C ILE A 70 2.51 -4.33 -8.72
N ASP A 71 1.81 -4.58 -7.62
CA ASP A 71 0.40 -4.99 -7.57
C ASP A 71 -0.49 -3.87 -8.13
N VAL A 72 -0.18 -2.61 -7.83
CA VAL A 72 -0.85 -1.45 -8.44
C VAL A 72 -0.51 -1.37 -9.93
N LEU A 73 0.74 -1.58 -10.33
CA LEU A 73 1.14 -1.58 -11.75
C LEU A 73 0.48 -2.73 -12.55
N LEU A 74 0.34 -3.91 -11.95
CA LEU A 74 -0.22 -5.11 -12.57
C LEU A 74 -1.76 -5.16 -12.53
N ASP A 75 -2.40 -4.19 -11.89
CA ASP A 75 -3.85 -4.06 -11.97
C ASP A 75 -4.26 -3.90 -13.44
N PRO A 76 -5.21 -4.71 -13.97
CA PRO A 76 -5.62 -4.66 -15.36
C PRO A 76 -6.01 -3.27 -15.85
N ILE A 77 -6.59 -2.45 -14.96
CA ILE A 77 -7.03 -1.10 -15.27
C ILE A 77 -5.82 -0.17 -15.42
N ASN A 78 -4.84 -0.30 -14.52
CA ASN A 78 -3.63 0.53 -14.55
C ASN A 78 -2.74 0.21 -15.74
N ILE A 79 -2.66 -1.06 -16.14
CA ILE A 79 -1.95 -1.47 -17.35
C ILE A 79 -2.51 -0.73 -18.58
N ILE A 80 -3.84 -0.59 -18.69
CA ILE A 80 -4.48 0.11 -19.82
C ILE A 80 -4.06 1.58 -19.85
N PHE A 81 -4.14 2.29 -18.72
CA PHE A 81 -3.72 3.69 -18.63
C PHE A 81 -2.24 3.88 -18.96
N VAL A 82 -1.38 3.02 -18.42
CA VAL A 82 0.07 3.07 -18.67
C VAL A 82 0.36 2.83 -20.15
N ILE A 83 -0.25 1.83 -20.78
CA ILE A 83 -0.09 1.56 -22.22
C ILE A 83 -0.54 2.76 -23.05
N ILE A 84 -1.71 3.34 -22.74
CA ILE A 84 -2.21 4.54 -23.46
C ILE A 84 -1.22 5.70 -23.32
N ILE A 85 -0.71 5.97 -22.12
CA ILE A 85 0.28 7.03 -21.86
C ILE A 85 1.57 6.79 -22.66
N PHE A 86 2.08 5.56 -22.68
CA PHE A 86 3.28 5.21 -23.45
C PHE A 86 3.06 5.31 -24.96
N ILE A 87 1.89 4.89 -25.46
CA ILE A 87 1.52 5.05 -26.89
C ILE A 87 1.46 6.53 -27.24
N LEU A 88 0.79 7.36 -26.44
CA LEU A 88 0.72 8.80 -26.67
C LEU A 88 2.10 9.44 -26.62
N GLY A 89 2.95 9.07 -25.65
CA GLY A 89 4.33 9.57 -25.57
C GLY A 89 5.20 9.13 -26.74
N PHE A 90 5.00 7.93 -27.27
CA PHE A 90 5.70 7.47 -28.47
C PHE A 90 5.23 8.22 -29.73
N ILE A 91 3.92 8.48 -29.85
CA ILE A 91 3.35 9.27 -30.95
C ILE A 91 3.85 10.72 -30.87
N ASP A 92 3.88 11.32 -29.69
CA ASP A 92 4.45 12.65 -29.43
C ASP A 92 5.90 12.71 -29.92
N HIS A 93 6.73 11.76 -29.44
CA HIS A 93 8.14 11.70 -29.79
C HIS A 93 8.38 11.51 -31.30
N LYS A 94 7.54 10.73 -31.99
CA LYS A 94 7.68 10.42 -33.41
C LYS A 94 7.09 11.49 -34.33
N THR A 95 5.99 12.14 -33.91
CA THR A 95 5.23 13.07 -34.75
C THR A 95 5.62 14.53 -34.49
N GLY A 96 6.34 14.82 -33.40
CA GLY A 96 6.67 16.18 -32.99
C GLY A 96 5.44 17.01 -32.64
N LYS A 97 4.32 16.35 -32.33
CA LYS A 97 3.10 17.00 -31.85
C LYS A 97 3.18 17.11 -30.35
N ASP A 98 2.81 18.26 -29.79
CA ASP A 98 2.72 18.46 -28.35
C ASP A 98 1.47 17.75 -27.80
N LEU A 99 1.65 16.51 -27.35
CA LEU A 99 0.62 15.68 -26.70
C LEU A 99 0.77 15.64 -25.18
N LYS A 100 1.62 16.50 -24.60
CA LYS A 100 1.91 16.55 -23.15
C LYS A 100 0.66 16.76 -22.32
N SER A 101 -0.23 17.66 -22.78
CA SER A 101 -1.49 17.98 -22.10
C SER A 101 -2.45 16.77 -22.09
N GLN A 102 -2.51 16.03 -23.18
CA GLN A 102 -3.31 14.83 -23.34
C GLN A 102 -2.78 13.70 -22.45
N ILE A 103 -1.46 13.53 -22.37
CA ILE A 103 -0.80 12.57 -21.48
C ILE A 103 -1.15 12.87 -20.01
N VAL A 104 -1.05 14.12 -19.59
CA VAL A 104 -1.45 14.54 -18.23
C VAL A 104 -2.94 14.32 -18.02
N SER A 105 -3.79 14.65 -19.00
CA SER A 105 -5.24 14.46 -18.91
C SER A 105 -5.63 12.99 -18.74
N VAL A 106 -4.95 12.07 -19.44
CA VAL A 106 -5.14 10.62 -19.26
C VAL A 106 -4.69 10.17 -17.87
N GLY A 107 -3.58 10.71 -17.35
CA GLY A 107 -3.16 10.46 -15.97
C GLY A 107 -4.18 10.94 -14.94
N VAL A 108 -4.73 12.15 -15.12
CA VAL A 108 -5.80 12.72 -14.27
C VAL A 108 -7.09 11.89 -14.36
N LEU A 109 -7.45 11.39 -15.54
CA LEU A 109 -8.58 10.47 -15.72
C LEU A 109 -8.38 9.18 -14.90
N GLY A 110 -7.16 8.62 -14.91
CA GLY A 110 -6.80 7.49 -14.06
C GLY A 110 -7.01 7.76 -12.57
N THR A 111 -6.71 8.98 -12.10
CA THR A 111 -6.99 9.41 -10.73
C THR A 111 -8.47 9.29 -10.38
N PHE A 112 -9.34 9.82 -11.25
CA PHE A 112 -10.79 9.76 -11.04
C PHE A 112 -11.31 8.33 -11.03
N VAL A 113 -10.82 7.48 -11.94
CA VAL A 113 -11.19 6.06 -12.00
C VAL A 113 -10.76 5.32 -10.75
N GLY A 114 -9.52 5.53 -10.28
CA GLY A 114 -9.00 4.87 -9.07
C GLY A 114 -9.79 5.23 -7.81
N ILE A 115 -10.08 6.52 -7.62
CA ILE A 115 -10.91 6.98 -6.48
C ILE A 115 -12.32 6.41 -6.59
N PHE A 116 -12.91 6.42 -7.79
CA PHE A 116 -14.26 5.89 -8.01
C PHE A 116 -14.36 4.40 -7.65
N ILE A 117 -13.37 3.60 -8.05
CA ILE A 117 -13.30 2.16 -7.70
C ILE A 117 -13.14 1.98 -6.18
N GLY A 118 -12.25 2.74 -5.53
CA GLY A 118 -12.05 2.66 -4.09
C GLY A 118 -13.30 3.01 -3.28
N LEU A 119 -14.15 3.89 -3.79
CA LEU A 119 -15.40 4.28 -3.14
C LEU A 119 -16.57 3.32 -3.41
N GLN A 120 -16.55 2.54 -4.50
CA GLN A 120 -17.64 1.59 -4.81
C GLN A 120 -17.81 0.50 -3.76
N ALA A 121 -16.71 0.08 -3.12
CA ALA A 121 -16.72 -0.94 -2.08
C ALA A 121 -17.00 -0.39 -0.67
N PHE A 122 -17.24 0.92 -0.53
CA PHE A 122 -17.41 1.54 0.78
C PHE A 122 -18.73 1.12 1.45
N ASN A 123 -18.61 0.46 2.60
CA ASN A 123 -19.72 0.09 3.47
C ASN A 123 -19.63 0.83 4.81
N PRO A 124 -20.61 1.68 5.18
CA PRO A 124 -20.61 2.40 6.45
C PRO A 124 -20.73 1.48 7.68
N GLU A 125 -21.25 0.26 7.51
CA GLU A 125 -21.37 -0.72 8.59
C GLU A 125 -20.05 -1.45 8.88
N ASP A 126 -19.09 -1.43 7.95
CA ASP A 126 -17.76 -2.05 8.08
C ASP A 126 -16.65 -1.11 7.61
N ILE A 127 -16.39 -0.08 8.42
CA ILE A 127 -15.42 0.98 8.11
C ILE A 127 -14.01 0.41 7.95
N THR A 128 -13.62 -0.58 8.76
CA THR A 128 -12.23 -1.08 8.78
C THR A 128 -11.84 -1.72 7.46
N ASN A 129 -12.71 -2.57 6.90
CA ASN A 129 -12.47 -3.19 5.61
C ASN A 129 -12.66 -2.19 4.47
N SER A 130 -13.66 -1.31 4.57
CA SER A 130 -13.91 -0.27 3.56
C SER A 130 -12.75 0.72 3.40
N VAL A 131 -12.05 1.07 4.48
CA VAL A 131 -10.86 1.92 4.42
C VAL A 131 -9.74 1.23 3.65
N ASN A 132 -9.57 -0.09 3.79
CA ASN A 132 -8.55 -0.82 3.03
C ASN A 132 -8.82 -0.76 1.52
N ASP A 133 -10.08 -0.90 1.11
CA ASP A 133 -10.46 -0.81 -0.30
C ASP A 133 -10.29 0.60 -0.87
N ILE A 134 -10.63 1.64 -0.07
CA ILE A 134 -10.34 3.03 -0.44
C ILE A 134 -8.84 3.25 -0.62
N LEU A 135 -8.00 2.68 0.26
CA LEU A 135 -6.55 2.82 0.16
C LEU A 135 -6.01 2.17 -1.12
N VAL A 136 -6.61 1.08 -1.61
CA VAL A 136 -6.26 0.49 -2.91
C VAL A 136 -6.63 1.43 -4.06
N GLY A 137 -7.86 1.94 -4.08
CA GLY A 137 -8.30 2.90 -5.10
C GLY A 137 -7.46 4.19 -5.12
N LEU A 138 -7.09 4.68 -3.94
CA LEU A 138 -6.24 5.85 -3.78
C LEU A 138 -4.81 5.61 -4.29
N LYS A 139 -4.21 4.44 -4.01
CA LYS A 139 -2.88 4.06 -4.54
C LYS A 139 -2.88 4.03 -6.07
N THR A 140 -3.91 3.41 -6.66
CA THR A 140 -4.12 3.40 -8.12
C THR A 140 -4.24 4.82 -8.69
N ALA A 141 -5.03 5.67 -8.03
CA ALA A 141 -5.25 7.03 -8.45
C ALA A 141 -3.95 7.86 -8.45
N PHE A 142 -3.14 7.78 -7.40
CA PHE A 142 -1.86 8.46 -7.35
C PHE A 142 -0.87 7.92 -8.38
N PHE A 143 -0.81 6.61 -8.56
CA PHE A 143 0.14 5.99 -9.48
C PHE A 143 -0.07 6.45 -10.93
N THR A 144 -1.31 6.41 -11.42
CA THR A 144 -1.65 6.83 -12.80
C THR A 144 -1.30 8.30 -13.06
N SER A 145 -1.55 9.18 -12.08
CA SER A 145 -1.18 10.60 -12.15
C SER A 145 0.33 10.82 -12.18
N ILE A 146 1.07 10.14 -11.30
CA ILE A 146 2.55 10.22 -11.25
C ILE A 146 3.16 9.79 -12.58
N VAL A 147 2.68 8.69 -13.17
CA VAL A 147 3.17 8.20 -14.47
C VAL A 147 2.89 9.23 -15.58
N GLY A 148 1.66 9.74 -15.67
CA GLY A 148 1.29 10.73 -16.68
C GLY A 148 2.11 12.01 -16.59
N ILE A 149 2.27 12.56 -15.38
CA ILE A 149 3.07 13.76 -15.15
C ILE A 149 4.56 13.48 -15.45
N SER A 150 5.10 12.36 -14.99
CA SER A 150 6.52 12.01 -15.21
C SER A 150 6.84 11.89 -16.70
N VAL A 151 6.01 11.17 -17.47
CA VAL A 151 6.20 11.00 -18.91
C VAL A 151 6.10 12.35 -19.62
N SER A 152 5.08 13.17 -19.29
CA SER A 152 4.90 14.50 -19.87
C SER A 152 6.08 15.44 -19.59
N THR A 153 6.58 15.44 -18.34
CA THR A 153 7.74 16.25 -17.96
C THR A 153 9.01 15.78 -18.66
N ILE A 154 9.26 14.47 -18.75
CA ILE A 154 10.44 13.92 -19.46
C ILE A 154 10.41 14.31 -20.94
N LEU A 155 9.24 14.20 -21.59
CA LEU A 155 9.06 14.63 -22.98
C LEU A 155 9.31 16.13 -23.12
N SER A 156 8.75 16.94 -22.23
CA SER A 156 8.95 18.40 -22.21
C SER A 156 10.43 18.79 -22.10
N VAL A 157 11.18 18.13 -21.21
CA VAL A 157 12.63 18.40 -21.04
C VAL A 157 13.40 17.96 -22.28
N LYS A 158 13.13 16.77 -22.83
CA LYS A 158 13.84 16.26 -24.01
C LYS A 158 13.60 17.12 -25.25
N GLU A 159 12.36 17.55 -25.46
CA GLU A 159 11.99 18.42 -26.58
C GLU A 159 12.62 19.81 -26.45
N THR A 160 12.59 20.40 -25.23
CA THR A 160 13.21 21.70 -24.94
C THR A 160 14.73 21.67 -25.11
N LEU A 161 15.40 20.57 -24.73
CA LEU A 161 16.84 20.40 -24.95
C LEU A 161 17.17 20.22 -26.43
N ARG A 162 16.39 19.42 -27.16
CA ARG A 162 16.58 19.19 -28.59
C ARG A 162 16.42 20.49 -29.39
N SER A 163 15.38 21.27 -29.11
CA SER A 163 15.17 22.55 -29.80
C SER A 163 16.30 23.54 -29.51
N LYS A 164 16.92 23.51 -28.33
CA LYS A 164 18.06 24.37 -28.02
C LYS A 164 19.34 23.97 -28.79
N ILE A 165 19.58 22.67 -28.98
CA ILE A 165 20.74 22.15 -29.74
C ILE A 165 20.60 22.39 -31.25
N GLU A 166 19.40 22.25 -31.82
CA GLU A 166 19.17 22.47 -33.27
C GLU A 166 19.22 23.96 -33.68
N ASN A 167 19.20 24.89 -32.71
CA ASN A 167 19.22 26.35 -32.95
C ASN A 167 20.60 27.00 -32.64
N GLU A 168 21.64 26.22 -32.30
CA GLU A 168 23.05 26.65 -32.21
C GLU A 168 23.84 26.21 -33.45
#